data_AF-A0A535QZ21-F1
#
_entry.id   AF-A0A535QZ21-F1
#
_cell.length_a   1.000
_cell.length_b   1.000
_cell.length_c   1.000
_cell.angle_alpha   90.00
_cell.angle_beta   90.00
_cell.angle_gamma   90.00
#
_symmetry.space_group_name_H-M   'P 1'
#
loop_
_entity.id
_entity.type
_entity.pdbx_description
1 polymer ?
#
loop_
_entity_poly.entity_id
_entity_poly.type
_entity_poly.pdbx_seq_one_letter_code
_entity_poly.pdbx_strand_id
1 'polypeptide(L)'
;MESNNLDFNGTADEEVGSDELLADDDLRLPDSANILVRLHAVRAWLERRRNEAAVEVGEAALAMQQEMEASMDELRPRRRARQQLEAEESSSAGLNRSQKALSRVRETQEQLSAFEEAQVLLEECVAHTNGERALVEYYLTLEQLLLDNGYSTQVETPTQHSPWYDAMTEVLHRIEHVGTPQEE
;
A
#
# COMPACT_ATOMS: atom_id res chain seq x y z
N MET A 1 56.02 5.36 -21.55
CA MET A 1 54.67 5.16 -22.10
C MET A 1 54.22 3.80 -21.63
N GLU A 2 53.29 3.77 -20.70
CA GLU A 2 52.34 2.67 -20.48
C GLU A 2 51.36 3.19 -19.42
N SER A 3 50.33 3.84 -19.93
CA SER A 3 49.19 4.30 -19.14
C SER A 3 48.35 3.09 -18.82
N ASN A 4 48.48 2.57 -17.60
CA ASN A 4 47.57 1.55 -17.09
C ASN A 4 46.27 2.26 -16.68
N ASN A 5 45.40 2.50 -17.67
CA ASN A 5 44.01 2.86 -17.45
C ASN A 5 43.32 1.63 -16.84
N LEU A 6 43.32 1.56 -15.52
CA LEU A 6 42.32 0.81 -14.79
C LEU A 6 41.04 1.63 -14.87
N ASP A 7 40.15 1.22 -15.78
CA ASP A 7 38.75 1.60 -15.76
C ASP A 7 38.18 1.18 -14.41
N PHE A 8 38.16 2.12 -13.46
CA PHE A 8 37.32 2.06 -12.28
C PHE A 8 35.88 2.34 -12.72
N ASN A 9 35.32 1.41 -13.50
CA ASN A 9 33.87 1.30 -13.61
C ASN A 9 33.41 0.49 -12.40
N GLY A 10 33.55 1.10 -11.22
CA GLY A 10 32.92 0.63 -10.01
C GLY A 10 31.42 0.81 -10.19
N THR A 11 30.75 -0.21 -10.72
CA THR A 11 29.42 -0.54 -10.22
C THR A 11 29.65 -0.86 -8.74
N ALA A 12 29.54 0.16 -7.90
CA ALA A 12 29.24 -0.07 -6.50
C ALA A 12 27.99 -0.95 -6.56
N ASP A 13 28.12 -2.21 -6.16
CA ASP A 13 26.95 -2.99 -5.76
C ASP A 13 26.24 -2.07 -4.75
N GLU A 14 25.11 -1.50 -5.16
CA GLU A 14 24.30 -0.70 -4.26
C GLU A 14 24.01 -1.61 -3.06
N GLU A 15 24.59 -1.27 -1.90
CA GLU A 15 24.42 -2.06 -0.69
C GLU A 15 22.94 -2.00 -0.29
N VAL A 16 22.15 -2.94 -0.82
CA VAL A 16 20.74 -3.07 -0.49
C VAL A 16 20.65 -3.50 0.98
N GLY A 17 19.95 -2.72 1.78
CA GLY A 17 19.78 -3.01 3.20
C GLY A 17 19.05 -4.34 3.41
N SER A 18 19.36 -5.04 4.51
CA SER A 18 18.68 -6.30 4.86
C SER A 18 17.16 -6.14 4.95
N ASP A 19 16.68 -4.99 5.38
CA ASP A 19 15.24 -4.72 5.49
C ASP A 19 14.59 -4.62 4.10
N GLU A 20 15.31 -4.05 3.12
CA GLU A 20 14.82 -3.92 1.75
C GLU A 20 14.74 -5.28 1.05
N LEU A 21 15.71 -6.17 1.30
CA LEU A 21 15.64 -7.56 0.83
C LEU A 21 14.49 -8.34 1.49
N LEU A 22 14.23 -8.10 2.78
CA LEU A 22 13.20 -8.80 3.52
C LEU A 22 11.79 -8.24 3.27
N ALA A 23 11.71 -7.02 2.77
CA ALA A 23 10.46 -6.39 2.36
C ALA A 23 10.01 -6.79 0.96
N ASP A 24 10.80 -7.54 0.19
CA ASP A 24 10.43 -7.94 -1.17
C ASP A 24 9.11 -8.75 -1.21
N ASP A 25 8.24 -8.44 -2.16
CA ASP A 25 6.91 -9.05 -2.33
C ASP A 25 7.04 -10.52 -2.69
N ASP A 26 8.03 -10.86 -3.51
CA ASP A 26 8.31 -12.23 -3.97
C ASP A 26 9.19 -13.01 -2.99
N LEU A 27 9.55 -12.43 -1.83
CA LEU A 27 10.38 -13.09 -0.84
C LEU A 27 9.69 -14.35 -0.29
N ARG A 28 10.31 -15.49 -0.55
CA ARG A 28 9.99 -16.76 0.09
C ARG A 28 11.10 -17.18 1.03
N LEU A 29 10.71 -17.55 2.25
CA LEU A 29 11.64 -18.07 3.24
C LEU A 29 11.60 -19.60 3.26
N PRO A 30 12.77 -20.28 3.36
CA PRO A 30 12.82 -21.72 3.46
C PRO A 30 12.18 -22.21 4.77
N ASP A 31 11.69 -23.44 4.80
CA ASP A 31 11.03 -24.06 5.95
C ASP A 31 11.85 -23.94 7.25
N SER A 32 13.16 -24.10 7.14
CA SER A 32 14.11 -24.00 8.24
C SER A 32 14.37 -22.57 8.73
N ALA A 33 13.79 -21.55 8.10
CA ALA A 33 13.96 -20.16 8.51
C ALA A 33 13.42 -19.94 9.92
N ASN A 34 14.24 -19.30 10.75
CA ASN A 34 13.88 -18.96 12.11
C ASN A 34 12.64 -18.06 12.12
N ILE A 35 11.75 -18.28 13.09
CA ILE A 35 10.52 -17.48 13.25
C ILE A 35 10.78 -15.97 13.36
N LEU A 36 11.91 -15.57 13.96
CA LEU A 36 12.30 -14.16 14.05
C LEU A 36 12.59 -13.55 12.67
N VAL A 37 13.15 -14.33 11.74
CA VAL A 37 13.40 -13.87 10.37
C VAL A 37 12.08 -13.73 9.61
N ARG A 38 11.15 -14.69 9.79
CA ARG A 38 9.80 -14.61 9.23
C ARG A 38 9.05 -13.39 9.75
N LEU A 39 9.09 -13.16 11.06
CA LEU A 39 8.50 -11.98 11.68
C LEU A 39 9.11 -10.69 11.14
N HIS A 40 10.44 -10.64 11.01
CA HIS A 40 11.13 -9.46 10.49
C HIS A 40 10.80 -9.20 9.02
N ALA A 41 10.63 -10.24 8.21
CA ALA A 41 10.18 -10.12 6.83
C ALA A 41 8.76 -9.54 6.71
N VAL A 42 7.84 -9.95 7.59
CA VAL A 42 6.49 -9.36 7.65
C VAL A 42 6.56 -7.90 8.11
N ARG A 43 7.37 -7.58 9.13
CA ARG A 43 7.57 -6.21 9.63
C ARG A 43 8.15 -5.28 8.57
N ALA A 44 9.25 -5.69 7.93
CA ALA A 44 9.93 -4.90 6.91
C ALA A 44 9.00 -4.66 5.71
N TRP A 45 8.24 -5.69 5.31
CA TRP A 45 7.23 -5.57 4.26
C TRP A 45 6.10 -4.61 4.64
N LEU A 46 5.53 -4.72 5.85
CA LEU A 46 4.49 -3.80 6.33
C LEU A 46 4.98 -2.36 6.42
N GLU A 47 6.21 -2.16 6.90
CA GLU A 47 6.82 -0.83 6.95
C GLU A 47 6.99 -0.23 5.55
N ARG A 48 7.45 -1.03 4.59
CA ARG A 48 7.54 -0.62 3.19
C ARG A 48 6.17 -0.25 2.62
N ARG A 49 5.16 -1.12 2.76
CA ARG A 49 3.79 -0.88 2.27
C ARG A 49 3.15 0.36 2.88
N ARG A 50 3.34 0.58 4.18
CA ARG A 50 2.87 1.79 4.86
C ARG A 50 3.55 3.04 4.30
N ASN A 51 4.86 2.99 4.08
CA ASN A 51 5.59 4.13 3.52
C ASN A 51 5.17 4.43 2.08
N GLU A 52 4.96 3.39 1.25
CA GLU A 52 4.41 3.50 -0.10
C GLU A 52 3.01 4.14 -0.09
N ALA A 53 2.09 3.59 0.71
CA ALA A 53 0.73 4.13 0.85
C ALA A 53 0.73 5.58 1.36
N ALA A 54 1.63 5.94 2.26
CA ALA A 54 1.78 7.32 2.74
C ALA A 54 2.24 8.28 1.63
N VAL A 55 3.15 7.85 0.76
CA VAL A 55 3.55 8.60 -0.42
C VAL A 55 2.37 8.75 -1.38
N GLU A 56 1.63 7.67 -1.64
CA GLU A 56 0.46 7.70 -2.53
C GLU A 56 -0.65 8.63 -2.04
N VAL A 57 -0.92 8.68 -0.73
CA VAL A 57 -1.83 9.66 -0.12
C VAL A 57 -1.35 11.08 -0.42
N GLY A 58 -0.04 11.33 -0.25
CA GLY A 58 0.57 12.63 -0.55
C GLY A 58 0.43 13.03 -2.01
N GLU A 59 0.67 12.09 -2.93
CA GLU A 59 0.52 12.30 -4.37
C GLU A 59 -0.95 12.54 -4.77
N ALA A 60 -1.89 11.78 -4.20
CA ALA A 60 -3.32 11.96 -4.43
C ALA A 60 -3.80 13.32 -3.91
N ALA A 61 -3.33 13.75 -2.73
CA ALA A 61 -3.64 15.05 -2.16
C ALA A 61 -3.06 16.19 -3.01
N LEU A 62 -1.84 16.04 -3.52
CA LEU A 62 -1.23 17.02 -4.42
C LEU A 62 -2.00 17.13 -5.74
N ALA A 63 -2.40 16.00 -6.33
CA ALA A 63 -3.22 15.98 -7.54
C ALA A 63 -4.57 16.68 -7.33
N MET A 64 -5.22 16.44 -6.19
CA MET A 64 -6.46 17.14 -5.81
C MET A 64 -6.25 18.66 -5.74
N GLN A 65 -5.17 19.13 -5.11
CA GLN A 65 -4.87 20.57 -5.03
C GLN A 65 -4.68 21.19 -6.41
N GLN A 66 -3.92 20.54 -7.29
CA GLN A 66 -3.68 21.00 -8.65
C GLN A 66 -4.98 21.07 -9.47
N GLU A 67 -5.89 20.12 -9.30
CA GLU A 67 -7.20 20.15 -9.96
C GLU A 67 -8.08 21.30 -9.46
N MET A 68 -8.09 21.57 -8.15
CA MET A 68 -8.81 22.70 -7.58
C MET A 68 -8.25 24.04 -8.10
N GLU A 69 -6.92 24.18 -8.18
CA GLU A 69 -6.28 25.38 -8.71
C GLU A 69 -6.55 25.59 -10.21
N ALA A 70 -6.49 24.52 -11.02
CA ALA A 70 -6.81 24.57 -12.44
C ALA A 70 -8.25 25.02 -12.71
N SER A 71 -9.20 24.55 -11.88
CA SER A 71 -10.61 24.98 -11.97
C SER A 71 -10.80 26.47 -11.65
N MET A 72 -9.96 27.05 -10.78
CA MET A 72 -9.99 28.48 -10.46
C MET A 72 -9.42 29.36 -11.59
N ASP A 73 -8.42 28.87 -12.32
CA ASP A 73 -7.85 29.60 -13.46
C ASP A 73 -8.76 29.60 -14.70
N GLU A 74 -9.57 28.57 -14.92
CA GLU A 74 -10.61 28.53 -15.96
C GLU A 74 -11.74 29.56 -15.74
N LEU A 75 -11.95 29.99 -14.49
CA LEU A 75 -12.94 31.01 -14.12
C LEU A 75 -12.49 32.45 -14.40
N ARG A 76 -11.24 32.67 -14.86
CA ARG A 76 -10.78 34.02 -15.27
C ARG A 76 -11.49 34.48 -16.56
N PRO A 77 -12.11 35.67 -16.57
CA PRO A 77 -13.09 36.04 -17.59
C PRO A 77 -12.41 36.50 -18.90
N ARG A 78 -12.04 35.55 -19.78
CA ARG A 78 -11.46 35.88 -21.10
C ARG A 78 -12.26 35.48 -22.34
N ARG A 79 -13.47 34.90 -22.24
CA ARG A 79 -14.22 34.53 -23.47
C ARG A 79 -15.75 34.47 -23.34
N ARG A 80 -16.34 35.52 -22.77
CA ARG A 80 -17.78 35.61 -22.41
C ARG A 80 -18.85 35.49 -23.52
N ALA A 81 -18.53 35.21 -24.78
CA ALA A 81 -19.53 35.21 -25.87
C ALA A 81 -19.87 33.81 -26.45
N ARG A 82 -19.08 32.78 -26.19
CA ARG A 82 -19.32 31.41 -26.72
C ARG A 82 -19.62 30.38 -25.60
N GLN A 83 -19.48 30.79 -24.34
CA GLN A 83 -19.37 29.92 -23.17
C GLN A 83 -20.70 29.55 -22.49
N GLN A 84 -21.84 30.16 -22.81
CA GLN A 84 -23.08 29.90 -22.06
C GLN A 84 -23.67 28.49 -22.27
N LEU A 85 -23.39 27.85 -23.42
CA LEU A 85 -23.79 26.45 -23.68
C LEU A 85 -22.73 25.44 -23.21
N GLU A 86 -21.44 25.79 -23.28
CA GLU A 86 -20.32 24.96 -22.81
C GLU A 86 -20.18 24.99 -21.26
N ALA A 87 -20.70 26.02 -20.59
CA ALA A 87 -20.60 26.20 -19.14
C ALA A 87 -21.44 25.19 -18.33
N GLU A 88 -22.57 24.71 -18.86
CA GLU A 88 -23.39 23.70 -18.17
C GLU A 88 -22.71 22.31 -18.22
N GLU A 89 -22.14 21.91 -19.37
CA GLU A 89 -21.33 20.68 -19.47
C GLU A 89 -20.02 20.79 -18.66
N SER A 90 -19.35 21.93 -18.70
CA SER A 90 -18.08 22.17 -17.97
C SER A 90 -18.27 22.19 -16.45
N SER A 91 -19.42 22.67 -15.96
CA SER A 91 -19.74 22.66 -14.53
C SER A 91 -19.97 21.25 -14.00
N SER A 92 -20.63 20.39 -14.79
CA SER A 92 -20.81 18.97 -14.45
C SER A 92 -19.49 18.18 -14.52
N ALA A 93 -18.66 18.48 -15.53
CA ALA A 93 -17.36 17.85 -15.71
C ALA A 93 -16.36 18.23 -14.60
N GLY A 94 -16.36 19.50 -14.18
CA GLY A 94 -15.54 19.97 -13.06
C GLY A 94 -15.95 19.36 -11.72
N LEU A 95 -17.26 19.23 -11.47
CA LEU A 95 -17.77 18.56 -10.26
C LEU A 95 -17.43 17.07 -10.24
N ASN A 96 -17.57 16.38 -11.38
CA ASN A 96 -17.20 14.98 -11.50
C ASN A 96 -15.69 14.75 -11.33
N ARG A 97 -14.85 15.70 -11.76
CA ARG A 97 -13.40 15.61 -11.62
C ARG A 97 -12.97 15.79 -10.16
N SER A 98 -13.45 16.82 -9.49
CA SER A 98 -13.14 17.05 -8.06
C SER A 98 -13.65 15.92 -7.16
N GLN A 99 -14.82 15.34 -7.46
CA GLN A 99 -15.32 14.16 -6.75
C GLN A 99 -14.40 12.94 -6.92
N LYS A 100 -13.82 12.73 -8.12
CA LYS A 100 -12.86 11.64 -8.36
C LYS A 100 -11.54 11.84 -7.62
N ALA A 101 -11.04 13.07 -7.56
CA ALA A 101 -9.83 13.35 -6.78
C ALA A 101 -10.07 13.11 -5.28
N LEU A 102 -11.23 13.55 -4.76
CA LEU A 102 -11.62 13.29 -3.38
C LEU A 102 -11.78 11.79 -3.08
N SER A 103 -12.38 11.02 -4.00
CA SER A 103 -12.51 9.57 -3.81
C SER A 103 -11.14 8.89 -3.78
N ARG A 104 -10.21 9.27 -4.65
CA ARG A 104 -8.86 8.71 -4.68
C ARG A 104 -8.06 9.00 -3.40
N VAL A 105 -8.14 10.22 -2.87
CA VAL A 105 -7.52 10.56 -1.58
C VAL A 105 -8.12 9.71 -0.46
N ARG A 106 -9.43 9.52 -0.48
CA ARG A 106 -10.11 8.70 0.52
C ARG A 106 -9.69 7.23 0.43
N GLU A 107 -9.64 6.66 -0.77
CA GLU A 107 -9.26 5.26 -0.99
C GLU A 107 -7.83 4.96 -0.51
N THR A 108 -6.87 5.81 -0.91
CA THR A 108 -5.46 5.70 -0.48
C THR A 108 -5.31 5.91 1.03
N GLN A 109 -6.10 6.79 1.63
CA GLN A 109 -6.11 6.99 3.09
C GLN A 109 -6.68 5.78 3.85
N GLU A 110 -7.71 5.13 3.31
CA GLU A 110 -8.29 3.90 3.88
C GLU A 110 -7.27 2.75 3.80
N GLN A 111 -6.50 2.63 2.71
CA GLN A 111 -5.41 1.65 2.59
C GLN A 111 -4.28 1.91 3.58
N LEU A 112 -3.81 3.16 3.71
CA LEU A 112 -2.77 3.52 4.68
C LEU A 112 -3.21 3.17 6.10
N SER A 113 -4.45 3.52 6.47
CA SER A 113 -5.01 3.19 7.78
C SER A 113 -5.06 1.68 8.02
N ALA A 114 -5.33 0.88 6.99
CA ALA A 114 -5.33 -0.57 7.11
C ALA A 114 -3.93 -1.13 7.41
N PHE A 115 -2.89 -0.64 6.72
CA PHE A 115 -1.51 -1.05 7.00
C PHE A 115 -1.03 -0.60 8.40
N GLU A 116 -1.43 0.58 8.86
CA GLU A 116 -1.15 1.04 10.22
C GLU A 116 -1.81 0.15 11.28
N GLU A 117 -3.10 -0.19 11.09
CA GLU A 117 -3.83 -1.10 11.97
C GLU A 117 -3.19 -2.50 11.97
N ALA A 118 -2.87 -3.03 10.80
CA ALA A 118 -2.18 -4.30 10.65
C ALA A 118 -0.84 -4.31 11.41
N GLN A 119 -0.05 -3.24 11.33
CA GLN A 119 1.21 -3.11 12.05
C GLN A 119 1.01 -3.10 13.57
N VAL A 120 0.02 -2.36 14.07
CA VAL A 120 -0.28 -2.33 15.52
C VAL A 120 -0.67 -3.73 16.01
N LEU A 121 -1.56 -4.42 15.29
CA LEU A 121 -1.99 -5.77 15.63
C LEU A 121 -0.81 -6.75 15.65
N LEU A 122 0.13 -6.64 14.71
CA LEU A 122 1.33 -7.47 14.70
C LEU A 122 2.16 -7.27 15.98
N GLU A 123 2.42 -6.02 16.36
CA GLU A 123 3.19 -5.70 17.56
C GLU A 123 2.48 -6.16 18.84
N GLU A 124 1.15 -6.05 18.89
CA GLU A 124 0.35 -6.60 19.99
C GLU A 124 0.47 -8.13 20.08
N CYS A 125 0.36 -8.85 18.96
CA CYS A 125 0.54 -10.30 18.92
C CYS A 125 1.94 -10.71 19.39
N VAL A 126 2.99 -10.00 18.95
CA VAL A 126 4.38 -10.27 19.35
C VAL A 126 4.60 -9.99 20.84
N ALA A 127 3.99 -8.94 21.39
CA ALA A 127 4.13 -8.59 22.80
C ALA A 127 3.43 -9.58 23.75
N HIS A 128 2.32 -10.19 23.32
CA HIS A 128 1.47 -11.03 24.16
C HIS A 128 1.59 -12.55 23.89
N THR A 129 2.34 -12.95 22.86
CA THR A 129 2.49 -14.36 22.45
C THR A 129 3.95 -14.78 22.48
N ASN A 130 4.21 -16.06 22.81
CA ASN A 130 5.52 -16.65 22.59
C ASN A 130 5.89 -16.58 21.10
N GLY A 131 7.12 -16.13 20.80
CA GLY A 131 7.54 -15.76 19.43
C GLY A 131 7.28 -16.81 18.35
N GLU A 132 7.28 -18.10 18.69
CA GLU A 132 6.97 -19.21 17.77
C GLU A 132 5.52 -19.24 17.27
N ARG A 133 4.56 -18.68 18.03
CA ARG A 133 3.13 -18.66 17.68
C ARG A 133 2.64 -17.28 17.25
N ALA A 134 3.48 -16.25 17.34
CA ALA A 134 3.08 -14.87 17.10
C ALA A 134 2.46 -14.66 15.71
N LEU A 135 3.04 -15.23 14.65
CA LEU A 135 2.50 -15.10 13.28
C LEU A 135 1.19 -15.87 13.09
N VAL A 136 1.01 -17.01 13.76
CA VAL A 136 -0.23 -17.79 13.69
C VAL A 136 -1.36 -17.03 14.39
N GLU A 137 -1.12 -16.51 15.59
CA GLU A 137 -2.10 -15.70 16.30
C GLU A 137 -2.43 -14.42 15.54
N TYR A 138 -1.42 -13.78 14.92
CA TYR A 138 -1.63 -12.61 14.07
C TYR A 138 -2.51 -12.91 12.85
N TYR A 139 -2.24 -14.01 12.13
CA TYR A 139 -3.07 -14.47 11.02
C TYR A 139 -4.53 -14.67 11.46
N LEU A 140 -4.75 -15.42 12.54
CA LEU A 140 -6.10 -15.71 13.04
C LEU A 140 -6.82 -14.45 13.53
N THR A 141 -6.09 -13.50 14.12
CA THR A 141 -6.65 -12.22 14.56
C THR A 141 -7.11 -11.39 13.36
N LEU A 142 -6.31 -11.31 12.30
CA LEU A 142 -6.69 -10.62 11.06
C LEU A 142 -7.88 -11.30 10.37
N GLU A 143 -7.88 -12.63 10.28
CA GLU A 143 -9.01 -13.37 9.71
C GLU A 143 -10.30 -13.11 10.49
N GLN A 144 -10.25 -13.14 11.83
CA GLN A 144 -11.40 -12.83 12.67
C GLN A 144 -11.86 -11.37 12.47
N LEU A 145 -10.92 -10.42 12.38
CA LEU A 145 -11.24 -9.01 12.12
C LEU A 145 -11.96 -8.83 10.78
N LEU A 146 -11.53 -9.52 9.72
CA LEU A 146 -12.21 -9.50 8.43
C LEU A 146 -13.64 -10.06 8.54
N LEU A 147 -13.81 -11.20 9.23
CA LEU A 147 -15.12 -11.82 9.45
C LEU A 147 -16.06 -10.91 10.26
N ASP A 148 -15.56 -10.25 11.30
CA ASP A 148 -16.33 -9.32 12.14
C ASP A 148 -16.80 -8.09 11.36
N ASN A 149 -16.02 -7.65 10.37
CA ASN A 149 -16.39 -6.59 9.44
C ASN A 149 -17.30 -7.06 8.28
N GLY A 150 -17.76 -8.31 8.32
CA GLY A 150 -18.71 -8.88 7.36
C GLY A 150 -18.07 -9.40 6.07
N TYR A 151 -16.74 -9.49 6.00
CA TYR A 151 -16.04 -10.07 4.87
C TYR A 151 -15.87 -11.57 5.09
N SER A 152 -16.41 -12.38 4.17
CA SER A 152 -16.23 -13.83 4.21
C SER A 152 -15.19 -14.26 3.18
N THR A 153 -14.18 -15.00 3.64
CA THR A 153 -13.23 -15.72 2.77
C THR A 153 -13.88 -16.78 1.87
N GLN A 154 -15.16 -17.12 2.08
CA GLN A 154 -15.85 -18.20 1.35
C GLN A 154 -16.87 -17.74 0.29
N VAL A 155 -17.11 -16.43 0.14
CA VAL A 155 -18.08 -15.94 -0.84
C VAL A 155 -17.43 -14.88 -1.71
N GLU A 156 -17.01 -15.30 -2.90
CA GLU A 156 -16.69 -14.45 -4.06
C GLU A 156 -17.96 -13.68 -4.51
N THR A 157 -18.44 -12.75 -3.69
CA THR A 157 -19.32 -11.69 -4.19
C THR A 157 -18.44 -10.49 -4.49
N PRO A 158 -18.17 -10.18 -5.77
CA PRO A 158 -17.24 -9.11 -6.18
C PRO A 158 -17.75 -7.68 -5.90
N THR A 159 -18.76 -7.53 -5.03
CA THR A 159 -19.57 -6.32 -4.97
C THR A 159 -19.17 -5.31 -3.90
N GLN A 160 -18.25 -5.61 -2.98
CA GLN A 160 -17.75 -4.63 -2.00
C GLN A 160 -16.27 -4.87 -1.65
N HIS A 161 -15.37 -4.65 -2.62
CA HIS A 161 -13.95 -4.49 -2.34
C HIS A 161 -13.73 -3.09 -1.75
N SER A 162 -13.66 -3.03 -0.42
CA SER A 162 -13.21 -1.83 0.28
C SER A 162 -11.68 -1.75 0.16
N PRO A 163 -11.08 -0.57 -0.06
CA PRO A 163 -9.61 -0.42 -0.07
C PRO A 163 -8.95 -0.95 1.21
N TRP A 164 -9.64 -0.83 2.36
CA TRP A 164 -9.20 -1.41 3.63
C TRP A 164 -9.19 -2.95 3.60
N TYR A 165 -10.21 -3.58 3.00
CA TYR A 165 -10.31 -5.04 2.89
C TYR A 165 -9.22 -5.60 2.00
N ASP A 166 -8.96 -4.95 0.86
CA ASP A 166 -7.93 -5.39 -0.07
C ASP A 166 -6.54 -5.33 0.59
N ALA A 167 -6.25 -4.25 1.33
CA ALA A 167 -5.02 -4.12 2.11
C ALA A 167 -4.89 -5.21 3.19
N MET A 168 -5.92 -5.47 3.98
CA MET A 168 -5.90 -6.53 5.00
C MET A 168 -5.72 -7.93 4.39
N THR A 169 -6.33 -8.18 3.24
CA THR A 169 -6.17 -9.44 2.51
C THR A 169 -4.74 -9.58 1.97
N GLU A 170 -4.12 -8.50 1.51
CA GLU A 170 -2.71 -8.48 1.12
C GLU A 170 -1.79 -8.86 2.29
N VAL A 171 -2.08 -8.36 3.49
CA VAL A 171 -1.33 -8.73 4.70
C VAL A 171 -1.47 -10.23 5.00
N LEU A 172 -2.68 -10.79 4.91
CA LEU A 172 -2.89 -12.24 5.08
C LEU A 172 -2.07 -13.05 4.07
N HIS A 173 -2.13 -12.69 2.79
CA HIS A 173 -1.34 -13.35 1.76
C HIS A 173 0.16 -13.24 2.05
N ARG A 174 0.64 -12.10 2.56
CA ARG A 174 2.05 -11.96 2.94
C ARG A 174 2.42 -12.94 4.05
N ILE A 175 1.59 -13.08 5.07
CA ILE A 175 1.85 -14.01 6.18
C ILE A 175 1.88 -15.45 5.66
N GLU A 176 0.98 -15.83 4.77
CA GLU A 176 0.96 -17.16 4.14
C GLU A 176 2.21 -17.40 3.30
N HIS A 177 2.62 -16.40 2.50
CA HIS A 177 3.79 -16.51 1.62
C HIS A 177 5.09 -16.68 2.39
N VAL A 178 5.19 -16.04 3.56
CA VAL A 178 6.34 -16.10 4.45
C VAL A 178 6.19 -17.21 5.50
N GLY A 179 5.01 -17.84 5.63
CA GLY A 179 4.66 -18.80 6.69
C GLY A 179 4.43 -20.24 6.24
N THR A 180 4.10 -20.49 4.97
CA THR A 180 3.81 -21.85 4.47
C THR A 180 5.09 -22.62 4.16
N PRO A 181 5.24 -23.86 4.67
CA PRO A 181 6.22 -24.79 4.16
C PRO A 181 5.78 -25.35 2.80
N GLN A 182 6.74 -25.68 1.95
CA GLN A 182 6.46 -26.27 0.65
C GLN A 182 5.76 -27.63 0.81
N GLU A 183 4.54 -27.79 0.28
CA GLU A 183 4.08 -29.13 -0.12
C GLU A 183 4.88 -29.51 -1.38
N GLU A 184 5.90 -30.36 -1.22
CA GLU A 184 6.51 -31.10 -2.34
C GLU A 184 5.57 -32.17 -2.88
#